data_AF-A0A1G0J496-F1
#
_entry.id   AF-A0A1G0J496-F1
#
_cell.length_a   1.000
_cell.length_b   1.000
_cell.length_c   1.000
_cell.angle_alpha   90.00
_cell.angle_beta   90.00
_cell.angle_gamma   90.00
#
_symmetry.space_group_name_H-M   'P 1'
#
loop_
_entity.id
_entity.type
_entity.pdbx_description
1 polymer ?
#
loop_
_entity_poly.entity_id
_entity_poly.type
_entity_poly.pdbx_seq_one_letter_code
_entity_poly.pdbx_strand_id
1 'polypeptide(L)'
;MTKLPKLLMLTPLLFSMGLQAQTLDEARIDTVKQYLSALQSANVSQMLGLFAPGGTVVSTSKGRVNVEDFFPNFFPEIQSASVQTGTIYKSEDGKYSASFSFSWHLKEGESGGGHYVDEFVFAESSNKLQTVYMYENIKFN
;
A
#
# COMPACT_ATOMS: atom_id res chain seq x y z
N MET A 1 40.02 47.30 -44.68
CA MET A 1 38.65 47.40 -44.12
C MET A 1 37.97 46.05 -44.25
N THR A 2 38.06 45.22 -43.22
CA THR A 2 37.61 43.81 -43.26
C THR A 2 36.47 43.63 -42.27
N LYS A 3 35.28 43.24 -42.76
CA LYS A 3 34.04 43.09 -41.97
C LYS A 3 34.11 41.83 -41.11
N LEU A 4 33.74 41.96 -39.84
CA LEU A 4 33.63 40.87 -38.84
C LEU A 4 32.30 40.10 -39.03
N PRO A 5 32.24 38.76 -38.89
CA PRO A 5 30.98 38.02 -39.06
C PRO A 5 30.11 38.06 -37.78
N LYS A 6 28.79 38.10 -37.98
CA LYS A 6 27.78 37.97 -36.90
C LYS A 6 27.83 36.55 -36.35
N LEU A 7 28.13 36.42 -35.05
CA LEU A 7 27.99 35.18 -34.30
C LEU A 7 26.50 34.96 -33.98
N LEU A 8 25.91 33.89 -34.52
CA LEU A 8 24.57 33.43 -34.18
C LEU A 8 24.60 32.90 -32.73
N MET A 9 23.93 33.57 -31.79
CA MET A 9 23.69 33.01 -30.46
C MET A 9 22.60 31.93 -30.56
N LEU A 10 23.01 30.67 -30.49
CA LEU A 10 22.12 29.56 -30.18
C LEU A 10 21.83 29.58 -28.67
N THR A 11 20.61 29.94 -28.30
CA THR A 11 20.12 29.82 -26.93
C THR A 11 19.89 28.34 -26.64
N PRO A 12 20.49 27.73 -25.60
CA PRO A 12 20.14 26.38 -25.22
C PRO A 12 18.76 26.41 -24.57
N LEU A 13 17.77 25.75 -25.20
CA LEU A 13 16.55 25.35 -24.51
C LEU A 13 16.96 24.30 -23.47
N LEU A 14 17.06 24.69 -22.20
CA LEU A 14 17.17 23.76 -21.10
C LEU A 14 15.80 23.09 -20.90
N PHE A 15 15.69 21.86 -21.39
CA PHE A 15 14.57 20.97 -21.06
C PHE A 15 14.72 20.56 -19.60
N SER A 16 14.00 21.24 -18.71
CA SER A 16 13.86 20.83 -17.31
C SER A 16 13.04 19.53 -17.26
N MET A 17 13.71 18.38 -17.26
CA MET A 17 13.11 17.15 -16.72
C MET A 17 12.96 17.31 -15.21
N GLY A 18 11.82 17.83 -14.78
CA GLY A 18 11.50 17.95 -13.36
C GLY A 18 11.19 16.57 -12.79
N LEU A 19 12.12 16.00 -12.01
CA LEU A 19 11.74 15.05 -10.96
C LEU A 19 10.96 15.86 -9.91
N GLN A 20 9.63 15.87 -9.97
CA GLN A 20 8.84 16.32 -8.83
C GLN A 20 8.94 15.24 -7.74
N ALA A 21 9.37 15.65 -6.54
CA ALA A 21 9.33 14.78 -5.38
C ALA A 21 7.88 14.36 -5.11
N GLN A 22 7.66 13.06 -4.93
CA GLN A 22 6.34 12.53 -4.58
C GLN A 22 5.85 13.16 -3.28
N THR A 23 4.59 13.60 -3.26
CA THR A 23 3.97 14.10 -2.03
C THR A 23 3.78 12.97 -1.02
N LEU A 24 3.74 13.30 0.27
CA LEU A 24 3.49 12.29 1.30
C LEU A 24 2.13 11.59 1.11
N ASP A 25 1.14 12.31 0.60
CA ASP A 25 -0.18 11.75 0.27
C ASP A 25 -0.10 10.69 -0.82
N GLU A 26 0.58 10.98 -1.92
CA GLU A 26 0.78 10.01 -3.00
C GLU A 26 1.57 8.79 -2.50
N ALA A 27 2.60 9.00 -1.69
CA ALA A 27 3.41 7.92 -1.12
C ALA A 27 2.58 7.01 -0.20
N ARG A 28 1.65 7.58 0.58
CA ARG A 28 0.74 6.83 1.46
C ARG A 28 -0.30 6.04 0.66
N ILE A 29 -0.87 6.65 -0.39
CA ILE A 29 -1.77 5.94 -1.31
C ILE A 29 -1.03 4.77 -1.97
N ASP A 30 0.24 4.95 -2.34
CA ASP A 30 1.04 3.87 -2.90
C ASP A 30 1.36 2.77 -1.87
N THR A 31 1.57 3.12 -0.60
CA THR A 31 1.64 2.12 0.49
C THR A 31 0.36 1.29 0.58
N VAL A 32 -0.82 1.91 0.49
CA VAL A 32 -2.11 1.17 0.50
C VAL A 32 -2.20 0.22 -0.69
N LYS A 33 -1.82 0.66 -1.90
CA LYS A 33 -1.80 -0.23 -3.08
C LYS A 33 -0.82 -1.39 -2.91
N GLN A 34 0.35 -1.12 -2.34
CA GLN A 34 1.35 -2.15 -2.06
C GLN A 34 0.86 -3.15 -1.01
N TYR A 35 0.10 -2.69 -0.01
CA TYR A 35 -0.53 -3.57 0.98
C TYR A 35 -1.49 -4.55 0.31
N LEU A 36 -2.38 -4.05 -0.56
CA LEU A 36 -3.31 -4.90 -1.33
C LEU A 36 -2.58 -5.86 -2.27
N SER A 37 -1.48 -5.42 -2.90
CA SER A 37 -0.63 -6.28 -3.72
C SER A 37 0.08 -7.37 -2.90
N ALA A 38 0.53 -7.05 -1.68
CA ALA A 38 1.16 -8.01 -0.78
C ALA A 38 0.15 -9.06 -0.28
N LEU A 39 -1.11 -8.67 -0.03
CA LEU A 39 -2.19 -9.62 0.23
C LEU A 39 -2.42 -10.57 -0.94
N GLN A 40 -2.52 -10.05 -2.16
CA GLN A 40 -2.76 -10.88 -3.36
C GLN A 40 -1.63 -11.89 -3.61
N SER A 41 -0.39 -11.50 -3.33
CA SER A 41 0.79 -12.35 -3.55
C SER A 41 1.22 -13.16 -2.32
N ALA A 42 0.53 -13.00 -1.19
CA ALA A 42 0.93 -13.55 0.11
C ALA A 42 2.42 -13.30 0.45
N ASN A 43 2.92 -12.10 0.13
CA ASN A 43 4.34 -11.77 0.27
C ASN A 43 4.66 -11.17 1.64
N VAL A 44 5.28 -11.97 2.51
CA VAL A 44 5.63 -11.58 3.89
C VAL A 44 6.60 -10.41 3.92
N SER A 45 7.68 -10.48 3.14
CA SER A 45 8.73 -9.45 3.15
C SER A 45 8.19 -8.10 2.67
N GLN A 46 7.41 -8.11 1.58
CA GLN A 46 6.75 -6.92 1.08
C GLN A 46 5.81 -6.35 2.13
N MET A 47 4.94 -7.19 2.72
CA MET A 47 3.96 -6.75 3.71
C MET A 47 4.62 -6.12 4.94
N LEU A 48 5.58 -6.81 5.57
CA LEU A 48 6.30 -6.28 6.74
C LEU A 48 7.06 -5.00 6.41
N GLY A 49 7.61 -4.90 5.20
CA GLY A 49 8.28 -3.70 4.71
C GLY A 49 7.39 -2.45 4.66
N LEU A 50 6.06 -2.57 4.70
CA LEU A 50 5.14 -1.44 4.71
C LEU A 50 4.93 -0.85 6.11
N PHE A 51 5.24 -1.59 7.17
CA PHE A 51 5.00 -1.16 8.55
C PHE A 51 6.20 -0.46 9.16
N ALA A 52 5.92 0.44 10.10
CA ALA A 52 6.91 0.94 11.04
C ALA A 52 7.22 -0.15 12.08
N PRO A 53 8.37 -0.09 12.78
CA PRO A 53 8.67 -1.03 13.86
C PRO A 53 7.54 -1.11 14.89
N GLY A 54 7.11 -2.33 15.23
CA GLY A 54 5.97 -2.54 16.16
C GLY A 54 4.62 -2.21 15.53
N GLY A 55 4.50 -2.30 14.21
CA GLY A 55 3.24 -2.16 13.50
C GLY A 55 2.23 -3.23 13.92
N THR A 56 0.94 -2.90 13.87
CA THR A 56 -0.11 -3.84 14.29
C THR A 56 -1.23 -3.96 13.27
N VAL A 57 -1.94 -5.08 13.30
CA VAL A 57 -3.26 -5.24 12.69
C VAL A 57 -4.29 -5.41 13.80
N VAL A 58 -5.50 -4.90 13.57
CA VAL A 58 -6.63 -5.08 14.48
C VAL A 58 -7.78 -5.66 13.67
N SER A 59 -8.14 -6.91 13.92
CA SER A 59 -9.28 -7.57 13.26
C SER A 59 -10.36 -7.96 14.26
N THR A 60 -11.60 -8.12 13.78
CA THR A 60 -12.71 -8.63 14.59
C THR A 60 -12.43 -10.02 15.14
N SER A 61 -11.76 -10.87 14.35
CA SER A 61 -11.51 -12.28 14.67
C SER A 61 -10.34 -12.50 15.63
N LYS A 62 -9.28 -11.68 15.58
CA LYS A 62 -8.05 -11.88 16.37
C LYS A 62 -7.72 -10.73 17.33
N GLY A 63 -8.48 -9.63 17.31
CA GLY A 63 -8.14 -8.44 18.07
C GLY A 63 -6.86 -7.78 17.53
N ARG A 64 -6.09 -7.14 18.42
CA ARG A 64 -4.82 -6.47 18.06
C ARG A 64 -3.65 -7.45 18.10
N VAL A 65 -2.91 -7.55 17.00
CA VAL A 65 -1.75 -8.44 16.84
C VAL A 65 -0.60 -7.70 16.16
N ASN A 66 0.65 -8.00 16.54
CA ASN A 66 1.84 -7.48 15.85
C ASN A 66 1.94 -8.05 14.43
N VAL A 67 2.39 -7.24 13.47
CA VAL A 67 2.52 -7.68 12.08
C VAL A 67 3.58 -8.76 11.90
N GLU A 68 4.63 -8.72 12.71
CA GLU A 68 5.72 -9.68 12.74
C GLU A 68 5.26 -11.07 13.22
N ASP A 69 4.13 -11.15 13.91
CA ASP A 69 3.51 -12.42 14.29
C ASP A 69 2.38 -12.78 13.30
N PHE A 70 1.55 -11.81 12.89
CA PHE A 70 0.35 -12.10 12.12
C PHE A 70 0.65 -12.62 10.71
N PHE A 71 1.42 -11.86 9.91
CA PHE A 71 1.62 -12.20 8.49
C PHE A 71 2.56 -13.39 8.27
N PRO A 72 3.68 -13.53 9.02
CA PRO A 72 4.53 -14.72 8.89
C PRO A 72 3.84 -16.03 9.27
N ASN A 73 2.81 -15.99 10.12
CA ASN A 73 2.01 -17.18 10.45
C ASN A 73 0.86 -17.44 9.47
N PHE A 74 0.35 -16.40 8.78
CA PHE A 74 -0.80 -16.54 7.89
C PHE A 74 -0.41 -16.75 6.42
N PHE A 75 0.49 -15.93 5.88
CA PHE A 75 0.81 -15.94 4.45
C PHE A 75 1.44 -17.24 3.96
N PRO A 76 2.33 -17.93 4.70
CA PRO A 76 2.86 -19.22 4.26
C PRO A 76 1.81 -20.31 4.10
N GLU A 77 0.66 -20.18 4.77
CA GLU A 77 -0.44 -21.15 4.67
C GLU A 77 -1.26 -20.95 3.38
N ILE A 78 -1.18 -19.77 2.76
CA ILE A 78 -1.92 -19.44 1.54
C ILE A 78 -1.30 -20.17 0.35
N GLN A 79 -2.12 -21.01 -0.30
CA GLN A 79 -1.80 -21.61 -1.60
C GLN A 79 -2.08 -20.63 -2.75
N SER A 80 -3.20 -19.91 -2.68
CA SER A 80 -3.55 -18.88 -3.66
C SER A 80 -4.44 -17.80 -3.04
N ALA A 81 -4.32 -16.58 -3.56
CA ALA A 81 -5.07 -15.42 -3.12
C ALA A 81 -5.48 -14.54 -4.30
N SER A 82 -6.59 -13.83 -4.14
CA SER A 82 -7.07 -12.84 -5.11
C SER A 82 -7.55 -11.60 -4.36
N VAL A 83 -7.17 -10.43 -4.87
CA VAL A 83 -7.64 -9.14 -4.39
C VAL A 83 -8.29 -8.39 -5.54
N GLN A 84 -9.51 -7.93 -5.33
CA GLN A 84 -10.18 -6.98 -6.21
C GLN A 84 -10.27 -5.64 -5.47
N THR A 85 -9.38 -4.72 -5.82
CA THR A 85 -9.39 -3.37 -5.26
C THR A 85 -10.66 -2.65 -5.66
N GLY A 86 -11.38 -2.12 -4.68
CA GLY A 86 -12.46 -1.17 -4.86
C GLY A 86 -11.92 0.25 -4.90
N THR A 87 -12.29 1.06 -3.92
CA THR A 87 -11.89 2.47 -3.84
C THR A 87 -10.92 2.69 -2.69
N ILE A 88 -9.89 3.50 -2.92
CA ILE A 88 -9.02 4.04 -1.87
C ILE A 88 -9.54 5.43 -1.51
N TYR A 89 -9.79 5.65 -0.23
CA TYR A 89 -10.34 6.88 0.33
C TYR A 89 -9.25 7.61 1.12
N LYS A 90 -9.32 8.94 1.12
CA LYS A 90 -8.64 9.81 2.07
C LYS A 90 -9.72 10.66 2.76
N SER A 91 -9.78 10.63 4.08
CA SER A 91 -10.68 11.49 4.84
C SER A 91 -10.10 12.90 4.99
N GLU A 92 -10.95 13.86 5.35
CA GLU A 92 -10.53 15.25 5.58
C GLU A 92 -9.55 15.37 6.76
N ASP A 93 -9.66 14.50 7.77
CA ASP A 93 -8.73 14.40 8.90
C ASP A 93 -7.45 13.60 8.57
N GLY A 94 -7.24 13.24 7.30
CA GLY A 94 -5.99 12.66 6.82
C GLY A 94 -5.82 11.15 7.08
N LYS A 95 -6.90 10.44 7.39
CA LYS A 95 -6.92 8.96 7.45
C LYS A 95 -7.09 8.40 6.04
N TYR A 96 -6.64 7.17 5.85
CA TYR A 96 -6.79 6.47 4.58
C TYR A 96 -7.56 5.18 4.80
N SER A 97 -8.37 4.81 3.83
CA SER A 97 -9.09 3.54 3.86
C SER A 97 -9.10 2.93 2.47
N ALA A 98 -9.35 1.62 2.37
CA ALA A 98 -9.58 0.96 1.09
C ALA A 98 -10.71 -0.05 1.22
N SER A 99 -11.65 0.00 0.28
CA SER A 99 -12.60 -1.09 0.07
C SER A 99 -12.01 -2.09 -0.92
N PHE A 100 -12.14 -3.38 -0.65
CA PHE A 100 -11.67 -4.44 -1.55
C PHE A 100 -12.36 -5.77 -1.25
N SER A 101 -12.39 -6.66 -2.24
CA SER A 101 -12.71 -8.07 -2.03
C SER A 101 -11.40 -8.84 -1.89
N PHE A 102 -11.32 -9.71 -0.89
CA PHE A 102 -10.18 -10.61 -0.72
C PHE A 102 -10.68 -12.04 -0.56
N SER A 103 -10.08 -12.94 -1.33
CA SER A 103 -10.34 -14.38 -1.25
C SER A 103 -9.02 -15.12 -1.18
N TRP A 104 -8.97 -16.18 -0.39
CA TRP A 104 -7.78 -17.01 -0.23
C TRP A 104 -8.14 -18.49 -0.11
N HIS A 105 -7.20 -19.33 -0.51
CA HIS A 105 -7.23 -20.78 -0.36
C HIS A 105 -5.96 -21.20 0.37
N LEU A 106 -6.09 -21.95 1.46
CA LEU A 106 -4.97 -22.51 2.21
C LEU A 106 -4.49 -23.83 1.60
N LYS A 107 -3.25 -24.20 1.90
CA LYS A 107 -2.65 -25.48 1.48
C LYS A 107 -3.42 -26.70 1.97
N GLU A 108 -3.97 -26.63 3.19
CA GLU A 108 -4.77 -27.69 3.82
C GLU A 108 -6.26 -27.66 3.40
N GLY A 109 -6.60 -26.90 2.35
CA GLY A 109 -7.90 -26.96 1.67
C GLY A 109 -8.99 -26.02 2.19
N GLU A 110 -8.81 -25.40 3.35
CA GLU A 110 -9.72 -24.35 3.82
C GLU A 110 -9.67 -23.13 2.87
N SER A 111 -10.83 -22.53 2.62
CA SER A 111 -10.95 -21.33 1.80
C SER A 111 -11.76 -20.29 2.55
N GLY A 112 -11.37 -19.03 2.41
CA GLY A 112 -12.04 -17.93 3.05
C GLY A 112 -12.00 -16.67 2.20
N GLY A 113 -12.72 -15.66 2.65
CA GLY A 113 -12.77 -14.37 1.99
C GLY A 113 -13.96 -13.54 2.41
N GLY A 114 -14.02 -12.34 1.85
CA GLY A 114 -15.06 -11.39 2.17
C GLY A 114 -14.85 -10.06 1.48
N HIS A 115 -15.72 -9.12 1.83
CA HIS A 115 -15.53 -7.71 1.49
C HIS A 115 -14.96 -7.00 2.69
N TYR A 116 -13.92 -6.22 2.46
CA TYR A 116 -13.17 -5.52 3.49
C TYR A 116 -13.29 -4.03 3.24
N VAL A 117 -13.31 -3.28 4.34
CA VAL A 117 -12.95 -1.87 4.34
C VAL A 117 -11.85 -1.76 5.38
N ASP A 118 -10.60 -1.59 4.97
CA ASP A 118 -9.50 -1.44 5.93
C ASP A 118 -9.23 0.04 6.16
N GLU A 119 -8.95 0.44 7.40
CA GLU A 119 -8.42 1.75 7.76
C GLU A 119 -6.92 1.66 8.00
N PHE A 120 -6.16 2.54 7.36
CA PHE A 120 -4.70 2.60 7.39
C PHE A 120 -4.24 3.81 8.21
N VAL A 121 -3.70 3.54 9.39
CA VAL A 121 -3.08 4.55 10.24
C VAL A 121 -1.58 4.54 9.99
N PHE A 122 -1.08 5.66 9.47
CA PHE A 122 0.34 5.87 9.21
C PHE A 122 1.07 6.38 10.44
N ALA A 123 2.34 6.03 10.56
CA ALA A 123 3.26 6.70 11.49
C ALA A 123 3.39 8.18 11.13
N GLU A 124 3.66 9.01 12.14
CA GLU A 124 3.77 10.46 12.00
C GLU A 124 4.79 10.84 10.92
N SER A 125 4.39 11.76 10.03
CA SER A 125 5.24 12.26 8.93
C SER A 125 5.88 11.17 8.04
N SER A 126 5.29 9.97 8.01
CA SER A 126 5.83 8.80 7.31
C SER A 126 4.78 8.14 6.40
N ASN A 127 5.25 7.39 5.41
CA ASN A 127 4.42 6.50 4.59
C ASN A 127 4.42 5.05 5.11
N LYS A 128 5.00 4.80 6.30
CA LYS A 128 4.93 3.51 6.98
C LYS A 128 3.67 3.38 7.82
N LEU A 129 3.08 2.20 7.81
CA LEU A 129 1.89 1.87 8.59
C LEU A 129 2.23 1.65 10.05
N GLN A 130 1.48 2.28 10.96
CA GLN A 130 1.52 2.01 12.39
C GLN A 130 0.44 0.99 12.77
N THR A 131 -0.75 1.11 12.20
CA THR A 131 -1.87 0.21 12.49
C THR A 131 -2.76 0.06 11.26
N VAL A 132 -3.24 -1.14 11.01
CA VAL A 132 -4.34 -1.39 10.06
C VAL A 132 -5.53 -1.95 10.83
N TYR A 133 -6.67 -1.27 10.77
CA TYR A 133 -7.94 -1.77 11.30
C TYR A 133 -8.67 -2.48 10.16
N MET A 134 -8.89 -3.78 10.32
CA MET A 134 -9.52 -4.65 9.33
C MET A 134 -11.01 -4.78 9.64
N TYR A 135 -11.85 -4.12 8.86
CA TYR A 135 -13.30 -4.28 8.97
C TYR A 135 -13.77 -5.35 7.99
N GLU A 136 -13.94 -6.55 8.52
CA GLU A 136 -14.27 -7.76 7.77
C GLU A 136 -15.78 -7.89 7.63
N ASN A 137 -16.32 -7.76 6.42
CA ASN A 137 -17.69 -8.18 6.11
C ASN A 137 -17.63 -9.58 5.52
N ILE A 138 -17.60 -10.55 6.43
CA ILE A 138 -17.46 -11.98 6.13
C ILE A 138 -18.77 -12.46 5.48
N LYS A 139 -18.69 -13.13 4.32
CA LYS A 139 -19.80 -13.97 3.89
C LYS A 139 -19.83 -15.18 4.84
N PHE A 140 -20.82 -15.24 5.73
CA PHE A 140 -21.23 -16.52 6.29
C PHE A 140 -21.71 -17.37 5.10
N ASN A 141 -20.95 -18.41 4.76
CA ASN A 141 -21.38 -19.41 3.78
C ASN A 141 -22.69 -20.05 4.23
#